data_AF-A0A7S0F2P4-F1
#
_entry.id   AF-A0A7S0F2P4-F1
#
_cell.length_a   1.000
_cell.length_b   1.000
_cell.length_c   1.000
_cell.angle_alpha   90.00
_cell.angle_beta   90.00
_cell.angle_gamma   90.00
#
_symmetry.space_group_name_H-M   'P 1'
#
loop_
_entity.id
_entity.type
_entity.pdbx_description
1 polymer ?
#
loop_
_entity_poly.entity_id
_entity_poly.type
_entity_poly.pdbx_seq_one_letter_code
_entity_poly.pdbx_strand_id
1 'polypeptide(L)'
;AKIPLDKDTGKPKFPENDAENGYVNQFFVTLWAQEDKLAVCERLQKQGSPHVGEATVFVSWFLDTPIATLLDALANFLKEKGLREEDTFFWVCDYVIRQTDVKTDLKWLGDCVSAVGHTVLLMEPWNDPLPLKRAYCIKEVYHTQASGAAFDVVMSTEQQAAFEVALVEDFDSVRAGVSRVDVRQAECRNEEDQNRILSELEQNVGFTECNKLVIGLLREALVIQAQAALRRLPEAERGTSVLLSKIGELMQGMGRRKEARPLLEEALQGRRETLGNRNIHTQTSMSVLAALLKDMGHLEEARPLREEDLQASRETPGNRDPGTLNLIYFLAKLLEAQGKLVEAIPLFTEELEGWVLLYGMEHQETRGAAKRVVSNLRKVGQQEK
;
A
#
# COMPACT_ATOMS: atom_id res chain seq x y z
N ALA A 1 -11.63 -21.10 -10.46
CA ALA A 1 -10.89 -20.99 -11.73
C ALA A 1 -11.64 -21.78 -12.78
N LYS A 2 -11.95 -21.15 -13.91
CA LYS A 2 -12.82 -21.71 -14.96
C LYS A 2 -12.34 -23.08 -15.41
N ILE A 3 -12.97 -24.11 -14.86
CA ILE A 3 -12.66 -25.49 -15.21
C ILE A 3 -13.09 -25.67 -16.68
N PRO A 4 -12.19 -26.13 -17.58
CA PRO A 4 -12.57 -26.39 -18.96
C PRO A 4 -13.80 -27.27 -18.98
N LEU A 5 -14.86 -26.91 -19.70
CA LEU A 5 -16.05 -27.74 -19.80
C LEU A 5 -15.82 -28.84 -20.85
N ASP A 6 -16.26 -30.05 -20.54
CA ASP A 6 -16.29 -31.16 -21.45
C ASP A 6 -17.27 -30.84 -22.58
N LYS A 7 -16.80 -30.95 -23.82
CA LYS A 7 -17.55 -30.46 -25.00
C LYS A 7 -18.79 -31.30 -25.31
N ASP A 8 -18.84 -32.54 -24.84
CA ASP A 8 -19.93 -33.48 -25.10
C ASP A 8 -20.96 -33.47 -23.96
N THR A 9 -20.50 -33.34 -22.71
CA THR A 9 -21.37 -33.40 -21.53
C THR A 9 -21.74 -32.03 -20.95
N GLY A 10 -21.01 -30.96 -21.31
CA GLY A 10 -21.19 -29.61 -20.77
C GLY A 10 -20.80 -29.46 -19.30
N LYS A 11 -20.26 -30.51 -18.68
CA LYS A 11 -19.83 -30.53 -17.27
C LYS A 11 -18.35 -30.13 -17.15
N PRO A 12 -17.89 -29.70 -15.95
CA PRO A 12 -16.46 -29.49 -15.70
C PRO A 12 -15.63 -30.72 -16.11
N LYS A 13 -14.68 -30.52 -17.04
CA LYS A 13 -13.68 -31.50 -17.46
C LYS A 13 -12.45 -31.34 -16.58
N PHE A 14 -12.30 -32.27 -15.66
CA PHE A 14 -11.06 -32.45 -14.92
C PHE A 14 -10.10 -33.22 -15.82
N PRO A 15 -8.85 -32.77 -15.95
CA PRO A 15 -7.88 -33.56 -16.68
C PRO A 15 -7.66 -34.90 -15.99
N GLU A 16 -7.40 -35.95 -16.78
CA GLU A 16 -7.05 -37.26 -16.24
C GLU A 16 -5.76 -37.16 -15.42
N ASN A 17 -5.69 -37.98 -14.38
CA ASN A 17 -4.65 -37.99 -13.37
C ASN A 17 -3.36 -38.64 -13.92
N ASP A 18 -2.84 -38.09 -15.02
CA ASP A 18 -1.45 -38.28 -15.41
C ASP A 18 -0.57 -37.43 -14.50
N ALA A 19 0.65 -37.89 -14.26
CA ALA A 19 1.62 -37.36 -13.28
C ALA A 19 2.00 -35.86 -13.45
N GLU A 20 1.35 -35.14 -14.34
CA GLU A 20 1.70 -33.78 -14.78
C GLU A 20 0.60 -32.74 -14.54
N ASN A 21 -0.51 -33.06 -13.85
CA ASN A 21 -1.52 -32.04 -13.56
C ASN A 21 -1.37 -31.39 -12.19
N GLY A 22 -0.78 -30.20 -12.21
CA GLY A 22 -0.72 -29.28 -11.08
C GLY A 22 -2.04 -28.80 -10.52
N TYR A 23 -3.17 -29.12 -11.15
CA TYR A 23 -4.50 -28.90 -10.59
C TYR A 23 -4.91 -29.96 -9.57
N VAL A 24 -4.41 -31.19 -9.70
CA VAL A 24 -4.92 -32.35 -8.94
C VAL A 24 -4.05 -32.66 -7.73
N ASN A 25 -2.76 -32.32 -7.79
CA ASN A 25 -1.88 -32.60 -6.68
C ASN A 25 -2.14 -31.69 -5.47
N GLN A 26 -2.95 -30.61 -5.59
CA GLN A 26 -3.17 -29.46 -4.69
C GLN A 26 -3.73 -29.71 -3.26
N PHE A 27 -3.81 -30.96 -2.80
CA PHE A 27 -4.44 -31.28 -1.51
C PHE A 27 -3.55 -32.13 -0.61
N PHE A 28 -2.53 -31.52 0.01
CA PHE A 28 -1.85 -32.12 1.17
C PHE A 28 -2.55 -31.73 2.47
N VAL A 29 -3.81 -32.15 2.59
CA VAL A 29 -4.27 -32.82 3.80
C VAL A 29 -4.32 -34.31 3.41
N THR A 30 -3.15 -34.94 3.27
CA THR A 30 -3.06 -36.33 2.84
C THR A 30 -3.54 -37.26 3.94
N LEU A 31 -4.85 -37.54 3.93
CA LEU A 31 -5.32 -38.91 4.04
C LEU A 31 -5.83 -39.32 2.67
N TRP A 32 -4.89 -39.73 1.80
CA TRP A 32 -5.27 -40.54 0.64
C TRP A 32 -5.80 -41.87 1.17
N ALA A 33 -6.91 -42.35 0.62
CA ALA A 33 -7.26 -43.75 0.75
C ALA A 33 -6.50 -44.48 -0.37
N GLN A 34 -5.82 -45.59 -0.05
CA GLN A 34 -5.02 -46.35 -1.04
C GLN A 34 -5.85 -46.85 -2.24
N GLU A 35 -7.17 -46.87 -2.11
CA GLU A 35 -8.11 -47.47 -3.04
C GLU A 35 -8.43 -46.58 -4.25
N ASP A 36 -8.60 -45.26 -4.07
CA ASP A 36 -9.13 -44.36 -5.11
C ASP A 36 -8.13 -43.31 -5.61
N LYS A 37 -7.01 -43.08 -4.90
CA LYS A 37 -6.02 -42.02 -5.17
C LYS A 37 -6.62 -40.61 -5.32
N LEU A 38 -7.79 -40.37 -4.72
CA LEU A 38 -8.42 -39.05 -4.76
C LEU A 38 -7.95 -38.19 -3.58
N ALA A 39 -7.76 -36.91 -3.83
CA ALA A 39 -7.68 -35.91 -2.80
C ALA A 39 -9.00 -35.79 -2.01
N VAL A 40 -8.93 -35.30 -0.78
CA VAL A 40 -10.11 -35.11 0.08
C VAL A 40 -11.17 -34.23 -0.59
N CYS A 41 -10.76 -33.10 -1.20
CA CYS A 41 -11.70 -32.21 -1.88
C CYS A 41 -12.30 -32.82 -3.14
N GLU A 42 -11.55 -33.60 -3.91
CA GLU A 42 -12.10 -34.33 -5.07
C GLU A 42 -13.16 -35.36 -4.64
N ARG A 43 -12.89 -36.07 -3.54
CA ARG A 43 -13.87 -37.02 -2.98
C ARG A 43 -15.14 -36.30 -2.53
N LEU A 44 -14.99 -35.21 -1.79
CA LEU A 44 -16.11 -34.38 -1.33
C LEU A 44 -16.91 -33.80 -2.50
N GLN A 45 -16.24 -33.35 -3.56
CA GLN A 45 -16.89 -32.86 -4.78
C GLN A 45 -17.68 -33.96 -5.49
N LYS A 46 -17.09 -35.17 -5.66
CA LYS A 46 -17.80 -36.33 -6.23
C LYS A 46 -19.01 -36.75 -5.39
N GLN A 47 -18.97 -36.52 -4.08
CA GLN A 47 -20.08 -36.75 -3.16
C GLN A 47 -21.14 -35.63 -3.16
N GLY A 48 -20.94 -34.56 -3.94
CA GLY A 48 -21.85 -33.42 -3.99
C GLY A 48 -21.83 -32.58 -2.71
N SER A 49 -20.69 -32.55 -2.00
CA SER A 49 -20.53 -31.70 -0.81
C SER A 49 -20.75 -30.23 -1.16
N PRO A 50 -21.57 -29.50 -0.40
CA PRO A 50 -21.75 -28.06 -0.61
C PRO A 50 -20.51 -27.25 -0.22
N HIS A 51 -19.53 -27.87 0.45
CA HIS A 51 -18.31 -27.20 0.93
C HIS A 51 -17.14 -27.24 -0.07
N VAL A 52 -17.35 -27.82 -1.27
CA VAL A 52 -16.34 -27.82 -2.34
C VAL A 52 -16.96 -27.27 -3.60
N GLY A 53 -16.39 -26.17 -4.10
CA GLY A 53 -16.90 -25.43 -5.25
C GLY A 53 -15.78 -24.80 -6.07
N GLU A 54 -16.16 -24.02 -7.08
CA GLU A 54 -15.20 -23.25 -7.86
C GLU A 54 -14.67 -22.09 -7.01
N ALA A 55 -13.34 -21.99 -6.90
CA ALA A 55 -12.70 -20.92 -6.16
C ALA A 55 -13.09 -19.53 -6.69
N THR A 56 -13.61 -18.69 -5.80
CA THR A 56 -13.96 -17.29 -6.04
C THR A 56 -12.89 -16.34 -5.53
N VAL A 57 -12.04 -16.79 -4.61
CA VAL A 57 -10.94 -16.02 -4.03
C VAL A 57 -9.68 -16.87 -3.95
N PHE A 58 -8.59 -16.37 -4.50
CA PHE A 58 -7.26 -16.95 -4.39
C PHE A 58 -6.56 -16.34 -3.17
N VAL A 59 -6.01 -17.18 -2.30
CA VAL A 59 -5.40 -16.75 -1.04
C VAL A 59 -3.89 -16.93 -1.12
N SER A 60 -3.19 -15.81 -1.22
CA SER A 60 -1.74 -15.73 -1.09
C SER A 60 -1.37 -15.71 0.39
N TRP A 61 -0.69 -16.77 0.83
CA TRP A 61 -0.45 -17.07 2.25
C TRP A 61 0.94 -17.70 2.45
N PHE A 62 1.46 -17.69 3.69
CA PHE A 62 2.73 -18.31 4.03
C PHE A 62 2.69 -19.17 5.29
N LEU A 63 3.47 -20.26 5.27
CA LEU A 63 3.39 -21.36 6.24
C LEU A 63 3.76 -20.97 7.68
N ASP A 64 4.50 -19.88 7.87
CA ASP A 64 4.96 -19.47 9.20
C ASP A 64 3.85 -18.80 10.04
N THR A 65 2.65 -18.62 9.47
CA THR A 65 1.45 -18.17 10.17
C THR A 65 0.57 -19.36 10.57
N PRO A 66 -0.07 -19.37 11.76
CA PRO A 66 -1.05 -20.40 12.10
C PRO A 66 -2.28 -20.39 11.19
N ILE A 67 -2.83 -21.57 10.87
CA ILE A 67 -4.06 -21.67 10.07
C ILE A 67 -5.25 -20.95 10.73
N ALA A 68 -5.31 -20.92 12.06
CA ALA A 68 -6.35 -20.20 12.79
C ALA A 68 -6.31 -18.69 12.52
N THR A 69 -5.12 -18.12 12.41
CA THR A 69 -4.91 -16.70 12.06
C THR A 69 -5.36 -16.42 10.63
N LEU A 70 -5.08 -17.34 9.69
CA LEU A 70 -5.60 -17.22 8.33
C LEU A 70 -7.13 -17.27 8.31
N LEU A 71 -7.76 -18.23 9.02
CA LEU A 71 -9.21 -18.35 9.07
C LEU A 71 -9.88 -17.10 9.66
N ASP A 72 -9.30 -16.54 10.72
CA ASP A 72 -9.76 -15.27 11.32
C ASP A 72 -9.66 -14.10 10.31
N ALA A 73 -8.55 -13.99 9.58
CA ALA A 73 -8.39 -12.98 8.54
C ALA A 73 -9.40 -13.13 7.39
N LEU A 74 -9.67 -14.37 6.95
CA LEU A 74 -10.66 -14.64 5.90
C LEU A 74 -12.09 -14.36 6.38
N ALA A 75 -12.41 -14.64 7.65
CA ALA A 75 -13.69 -14.28 8.24
C ALA A 75 -13.91 -12.76 8.28
N ASN A 76 -12.86 -11.99 8.62
CA ASN A 76 -12.89 -10.53 8.54
C ASN A 76 -13.12 -10.05 7.12
N PHE A 77 -12.40 -10.62 6.14
CA PHE A 77 -12.57 -10.30 4.73
C PHE A 77 -14.02 -10.53 4.24
N LEU A 78 -14.63 -11.67 4.60
CA LEU A 78 -16.04 -11.94 4.26
C LEU A 78 -16.96 -10.84 4.81
N LYS A 79 -16.79 -10.50 6.09
CA LYS A 79 -17.58 -9.46 6.77
C LYS A 79 -17.41 -8.09 6.14
N GLU A 80 -16.18 -7.69 5.82
CA GLU A 80 -15.86 -6.38 5.24
C GLU A 80 -16.39 -6.22 3.82
N LYS A 81 -16.35 -7.31 3.04
CA LYS A 81 -16.85 -7.33 1.66
C LYS A 81 -18.34 -7.63 1.55
N GLY A 82 -18.99 -8.04 2.65
CA GLY A 82 -20.38 -8.48 2.64
C GLY A 82 -20.58 -9.75 1.82
N LEU A 83 -19.56 -10.61 1.76
CA LEU A 83 -19.61 -11.90 1.08
C LEU A 83 -20.22 -12.96 1.99
N ARG A 84 -20.83 -13.99 1.39
CA ARG A 84 -21.51 -15.05 2.15
C ARG A 84 -20.65 -16.31 2.18
N GLU A 85 -20.70 -17.04 3.28
CA GLU A 85 -19.92 -18.27 3.42
C GLU A 85 -20.39 -19.36 2.45
N GLU A 86 -21.68 -19.39 2.11
CA GLU A 86 -22.25 -20.40 1.22
C GLU A 86 -21.86 -20.25 -0.26
N ASP A 87 -21.38 -19.08 -0.69
CA ASP A 87 -21.02 -18.79 -2.09
C ASP A 87 -19.57 -18.33 -2.26
N THR A 88 -18.78 -18.29 -1.18
CA THR A 88 -17.37 -17.92 -1.23
C THR A 88 -16.47 -19.12 -1.02
N PHE A 89 -15.67 -19.44 -2.03
CA PHE A 89 -14.76 -20.57 -2.00
C PHE A 89 -13.33 -20.06 -2.11
N PHE A 90 -12.54 -20.33 -1.07
CA PHE A 90 -11.14 -19.94 -0.99
C PHE A 90 -10.24 -21.03 -1.59
N TRP A 91 -9.35 -20.63 -2.49
CA TRP A 91 -8.21 -21.43 -2.88
C TRP A 91 -6.97 -20.93 -2.15
N VAL A 92 -6.53 -21.67 -1.15
CA VAL A 92 -5.28 -21.38 -0.44
C VAL A 92 -4.09 -21.85 -1.26
N CYS A 93 -3.21 -20.91 -1.63
CA CYS A 93 -2.01 -21.23 -2.38
C CYS A 93 -1.15 -22.22 -1.61
N ASP A 94 -0.85 -23.34 -2.27
CA ASP A 94 -0.11 -24.43 -1.69
C ASP A 94 1.34 -24.50 -2.20
N TYR A 95 1.77 -23.66 -3.15
CA TYR A 95 3.18 -23.55 -3.54
C TYR A 95 4.07 -23.09 -2.40
N VAL A 96 3.50 -22.36 -1.43
CA VAL A 96 4.21 -21.97 -0.21
C VAL A 96 4.32 -23.16 0.78
N ILE A 97 3.49 -24.18 0.59
CA ILE A 97 3.41 -25.41 1.40
C ILE A 97 4.19 -26.57 0.74
N ARG A 98 4.15 -26.70 -0.60
CA ARG A 98 4.87 -27.69 -1.42
C ARG A 98 6.32 -27.28 -1.57
N GLN A 99 7.20 -28.02 -0.89
CA GLN A 99 8.62 -27.69 -0.82
C GLN A 99 9.50 -28.73 -1.52
N THR A 100 8.90 -29.72 -2.18
CA THR A 100 9.60 -30.78 -2.90
C THR A 100 8.86 -31.13 -4.19
N ASP A 101 9.39 -30.63 -5.30
CA ASP A 101 9.04 -30.94 -6.71
C ASP A 101 7.69 -30.38 -7.22
N VAL A 102 7.70 -29.14 -7.73
CA VAL A 102 6.56 -28.40 -8.33
C VAL A 102 6.76 -28.12 -9.83
N LYS A 103 7.68 -28.83 -10.49
CA LYS A 103 8.26 -28.48 -11.79
C LYS A 103 7.28 -28.26 -12.94
N THR A 104 6.13 -28.95 -12.94
CA THR A 104 5.10 -28.84 -13.99
C THR A 104 4.12 -27.69 -13.75
N ASP A 105 4.02 -27.19 -12.51
CA ASP A 105 2.83 -26.46 -12.07
C ASP A 105 3.10 -24.94 -11.97
N LEU A 106 4.34 -24.56 -11.65
CA LEU A 106 4.76 -23.16 -11.51
C LEU A 106 4.45 -22.28 -12.74
N LYS A 107 4.52 -22.86 -13.94
CA LYS A 107 4.18 -22.16 -15.19
C LYS A 107 2.74 -21.66 -15.19
N TRP A 108 1.82 -22.42 -14.60
CA TRP A 108 0.38 -22.16 -14.62
C TRP A 108 -0.10 -21.27 -13.48
N LEU A 109 0.72 -21.02 -12.46
CA LEU A 109 0.32 -20.22 -11.28
C LEU A 109 -0.28 -18.86 -11.66
N GLY A 110 0.29 -18.18 -12.66
CA GLY A 110 -0.25 -16.90 -13.15
C GLY A 110 -1.64 -17.04 -13.79
N ASP A 111 -1.84 -18.07 -14.60
CA ASP A 111 -3.13 -18.37 -15.24
C ASP A 111 -4.19 -18.74 -14.19
N CYS A 112 -3.80 -19.48 -13.15
CA CYS A 112 -4.65 -19.83 -12.02
C CYS A 112 -5.16 -18.59 -11.27
N VAL A 113 -4.24 -17.70 -10.88
CA VAL A 113 -4.56 -16.43 -10.22
C VAL A 113 -5.50 -15.60 -11.09
N SER A 114 -5.16 -15.44 -12.36
CA SER A 114 -5.96 -14.70 -13.34
C SER A 114 -7.35 -15.29 -13.53
N ALA A 115 -7.48 -16.63 -13.50
CA ALA A 115 -8.73 -17.34 -13.69
C ALA A 115 -9.67 -17.27 -12.47
N VAL A 116 -9.14 -17.06 -11.26
CA VAL A 116 -9.97 -16.80 -10.07
C VAL A 116 -10.49 -15.36 -10.09
N GLY A 117 -9.66 -14.40 -10.51
CA GLY A 117 -10.10 -13.01 -10.71
C GLY A 117 -10.17 -12.18 -9.42
N HIS A 118 -9.84 -12.76 -8.27
CA HIS A 118 -9.69 -12.06 -6.98
C HIS A 118 -8.61 -12.74 -6.15
N THR A 119 -7.59 -11.99 -5.76
CA THR A 119 -6.53 -12.43 -4.85
C THR A 119 -6.62 -11.68 -3.52
N VAL A 120 -6.49 -12.41 -2.41
CA VAL A 120 -6.24 -11.84 -1.09
C VAL A 120 -4.83 -12.18 -0.64
N LEU A 121 -4.11 -11.22 -0.07
CA LEU A 121 -2.78 -11.42 0.52
C LEU A 121 -2.89 -11.31 2.04
N LEU A 122 -2.50 -12.36 2.77
CA LEU A 122 -2.44 -12.30 4.23
C LEU A 122 -1.21 -11.49 4.68
N MET A 123 -1.41 -10.31 5.26
CA MET A 123 -0.35 -9.49 5.85
C MET A 123 -0.30 -9.70 7.36
N GLU A 124 0.64 -10.55 7.80
CA GLU A 124 0.83 -10.93 9.20
C GLU A 124 2.34 -10.98 9.49
N PRO A 125 2.92 -10.07 10.29
CA PRO A 125 2.29 -8.87 10.86
C PRO A 125 2.07 -7.76 9.81
N TRP A 126 1.21 -6.77 10.11
CA TRP A 126 0.87 -5.69 9.15
C TRP A 126 2.07 -4.83 8.74
N ASN A 127 3.08 -4.72 9.62
CA ASN A 127 4.22 -3.82 9.45
C ASN A 127 5.41 -4.45 8.71
N ASP A 128 5.43 -5.76 8.53
CA ASP A 128 6.46 -6.46 7.77
C ASP A 128 5.79 -7.32 6.69
N PRO A 129 5.93 -6.96 5.39
CA PRO A 129 5.32 -7.72 4.31
C PRO A 129 6.07 -9.05 4.06
N LEU A 130 6.09 -9.92 5.06
CA LEU A 130 6.72 -11.25 5.03
C LEU A 130 6.29 -12.09 3.80
N PRO A 131 5.01 -12.13 3.40
CA PRO A 131 4.62 -12.81 2.17
C PRO A 131 5.40 -12.32 0.96
N LEU A 132 5.68 -11.02 0.86
CA LEU A 132 6.39 -10.42 -0.27
C LEU A 132 7.91 -10.53 -0.18
N LYS A 133 8.44 -11.25 0.81
CA LYS A 133 9.80 -11.79 0.76
C LYS A 133 9.84 -13.14 0.03
N ARG A 134 8.68 -13.72 -0.31
CA ARG A 134 8.57 -15.00 -1.02
C ARG A 134 8.40 -14.79 -2.52
N ALA A 135 9.21 -15.47 -3.33
CA ALA A 135 9.12 -15.39 -4.80
C ALA A 135 7.73 -15.79 -5.34
N TYR A 136 7.11 -16.82 -4.76
CA TYR A 136 5.76 -17.28 -5.13
C TYR A 136 4.69 -16.20 -4.93
N CYS A 137 4.63 -15.60 -3.74
CA CYS A 137 3.64 -14.55 -3.45
C CYS A 137 3.83 -13.33 -4.35
N ILE A 138 5.07 -12.96 -4.68
CA ILE A 138 5.33 -11.88 -5.64
C ILE A 138 4.78 -12.24 -7.02
N LYS A 139 5.00 -13.47 -7.50
CA LYS A 139 4.45 -13.92 -8.78
C LYS A 139 2.92 -13.85 -8.77
N GLU A 140 2.27 -14.27 -7.69
CA GLU A 140 0.82 -14.19 -7.53
C GLU A 140 0.32 -12.74 -7.59
N VAL A 141 0.96 -11.84 -6.85
CA VAL A 141 0.61 -10.40 -6.86
C VAL A 141 0.82 -9.79 -8.24
N TYR A 142 1.95 -10.09 -8.89
CA TYR A 142 2.24 -9.63 -10.24
C TYR A 142 1.18 -10.08 -11.25
N HIS A 143 0.82 -11.37 -11.25
CA HIS A 143 -0.20 -11.89 -12.17
C HIS A 143 -1.62 -11.41 -11.83
N THR A 144 -1.91 -11.15 -10.55
CA THR A 144 -3.16 -10.47 -10.14
C THR A 144 -3.23 -9.09 -10.80
N GLN A 145 -2.16 -8.31 -10.70
CA GLN A 145 -2.08 -6.97 -11.27
C GLN A 145 -2.13 -7.00 -12.80
N ALA A 146 -1.38 -7.90 -13.44
CA ALA A 146 -1.30 -8.02 -14.90
C ALA A 146 -2.64 -8.43 -15.54
N SER A 147 -3.46 -9.21 -14.84
CA SER A 147 -4.79 -9.62 -15.31
C SER A 147 -5.89 -8.60 -15.01
N GLY A 148 -5.63 -7.59 -14.17
CA GLY A 148 -6.65 -6.67 -13.67
C GLY A 148 -7.62 -7.32 -12.69
N ALA A 149 -7.23 -8.46 -12.10
CA ALA A 149 -7.99 -9.13 -11.05
C ALA A 149 -8.08 -8.25 -9.79
N ALA A 150 -9.13 -8.45 -9.00
CA ALA A 150 -9.28 -7.77 -7.73
C ALA A 150 -8.15 -8.18 -6.77
N PHE A 151 -7.68 -7.24 -5.96
CA PHE A 151 -6.67 -7.50 -4.95
C PHE A 151 -7.05 -6.87 -3.62
N ASP A 152 -6.93 -7.64 -2.54
CA ASP A 152 -7.11 -7.14 -1.18
C ASP A 152 -5.97 -7.63 -0.27
N VAL A 153 -5.63 -6.79 0.71
CA VAL A 153 -4.83 -7.23 1.86
C VAL A 153 -5.80 -7.59 2.98
N VAL A 154 -5.60 -8.78 3.54
CA VAL A 154 -6.35 -9.27 4.69
C VAL A 154 -5.42 -9.45 5.88
N MET A 155 -5.96 -9.22 7.06
CA MET A 155 -5.25 -9.29 8.34
C MET A 155 -6.13 -10.01 9.35
N SER A 156 -5.50 -10.68 10.32
CA SER A 156 -6.22 -11.15 11.50
C SER A 156 -6.86 -9.97 12.25
N THR A 157 -7.86 -10.25 13.08
CA THR A 157 -8.54 -9.26 13.92
C THR A 157 -7.55 -8.48 14.77
N GLU A 158 -6.54 -9.16 15.31
CA GLU A 158 -5.48 -8.54 16.11
C GLU A 158 -4.62 -7.60 15.26
N GLN A 159 -4.12 -8.05 14.11
CA GLN A 159 -3.29 -7.21 13.24
C GLN A 159 -4.08 -6.05 12.64
N GLN A 160 -5.35 -6.26 12.29
CA GLN A 160 -6.22 -5.21 11.77
C GLN A 160 -6.39 -4.08 12.80
N ALA A 161 -6.63 -4.44 14.07
CA ALA A 161 -6.71 -3.46 15.15
C ALA A 161 -5.38 -2.73 15.37
N ALA A 162 -4.26 -3.46 15.37
CA ALA A 162 -2.93 -2.88 15.51
C ALA A 162 -2.57 -1.95 14.34
N PHE A 163 -2.97 -2.33 13.12
CA PHE A 163 -2.79 -1.55 11.91
C PHE A 163 -3.59 -0.24 11.97
N GLU A 164 -4.84 -0.28 12.44
CA GLU A 164 -5.69 0.90 12.57
C GLU A 164 -5.16 1.90 13.60
N VAL A 165 -4.60 1.41 14.71
CA VAL A 165 -3.88 2.25 15.67
C VAL A 165 -2.65 2.88 14.98
N ALA A 166 -1.86 2.07 14.26
CA ALA A 166 -0.67 2.56 13.57
C ALA A 166 -0.97 3.57 12.46
N LEU A 167 -2.12 3.48 11.78
CA LEU A 167 -2.54 4.48 10.81
C LEU A 167 -2.66 5.89 11.41
N VAL A 168 -2.91 5.98 12.73
CA VAL A 168 -3.02 7.25 13.46
C VAL A 168 -1.71 7.60 14.15
N GLU A 169 -1.10 6.64 14.85
CA GLU A 169 0.01 6.87 15.78
C GLU A 169 1.40 6.67 15.15
N ASP A 170 1.52 5.80 14.13
CA ASP A 170 2.79 5.40 13.52
C ASP A 170 2.67 5.18 12.01
N PHE A 171 2.14 6.20 11.33
CA PHE A 171 1.91 6.16 9.89
C PHE A 171 3.23 6.02 9.09
N ASP A 172 4.34 6.49 9.65
CA ASP A 172 5.66 6.34 9.02
C ASP A 172 6.09 4.88 8.94
N SER A 173 5.84 4.06 9.96
CA SER A 173 6.08 2.62 9.90
C SER A 173 5.18 1.93 8.87
N VAL A 174 3.90 2.34 8.74
CA VAL A 174 2.99 1.82 7.70
C VAL A 174 3.57 2.09 6.31
N ARG A 175 4.01 3.32 6.04
CA ARG A 175 4.61 3.71 4.76
C ARG A 175 5.96 3.03 4.51
N ALA A 176 6.79 2.90 5.54
CA ALA A 176 8.09 2.24 5.47
C ALA A 176 7.94 0.75 5.18
N GLY A 177 6.98 0.07 5.83
CA GLY A 177 6.68 -1.35 5.64
C GLY A 177 6.49 -1.70 4.17
N VAL A 178 5.61 -0.96 3.47
CA VAL A 178 5.35 -1.16 2.04
C VAL A 178 6.57 -0.87 1.17
N SER A 179 7.40 0.11 1.56
CA SER A 179 8.56 0.52 0.78
C SER A 179 9.76 -0.43 0.92
N ARG A 180 9.72 -1.39 1.86
CA ARG A 180 10.75 -2.42 2.06
C ARG A 180 10.67 -3.58 1.07
N VAL A 181 9.60 -3.67 0.27
CA VAL A 181 9.44 -4.73 -0.72
C VAL A 181 10.49 -4.56 -1.83
N ASP A 182 11.32 -5.58 -2.00
CA ASP A 182 12.26 -5.67 -3.12
C ASP A 182 12.15 -7.05 -3.78
N VAL A 183 11.52 -7.09 -4.95
CA VAL A 183 11.31 -8.29 -5.77
C VAL A 183 12.61 -9.03 -6.05
N ARG A 184 13.74 -8.32 -6.15
CA ARG A 184 15.06 -8.93 -6.41
C ARG A 184 15.56 -9.80 -5.26
N GLN A 185 15.10 -9.52 -4.04
CA GLN A 185 15.49 -10.22 -2.82
C GLN A 185 14.46 -11.29 -2.42
N ALA A 186 13.51 -11.60 -3.30
CA ALA A 186 12.49 -12.58 -3.01
C ALA A 186 13.07 -13.99 -3.08
N GLU A 187 12.73 -14.80 -2.08
CA GLU A 187 13.32 -16.12 -1.87
C GLU A 187 12.25 -17.21 -1.81
N CYS A 188 12.61 -18.42 -2.20
CA CYS A 188 11.86 -19.62 -1.81
C CYS A 188 12.81 -20.79 -1.56
N ARG A 189 12.35 -21.82 -0.85
CA ARG A 189 13.20 -22.95 -0.44
C ARG A 189 13.83 -23.69 -1.63
N ASN A 190 13.15 -23.72 -2.77
CA ASN A 190 13.70 -24.28 -4.01
C ASN A 190 14.36 -23.18 -4.85
N GLU A 191 15.69 -23.25 -4.97
CA GLU A 191 16.47 -22.28 -5.74
C GLU A 191 16.14 -22.31 -7.25
N GLU A 192 15.76 -23.47 -7.80
CA GLU A 192 15.38 -23.58 -9.21
C GLU A 192 14.10 -22.78 -9.49
N ASP A 193 13.10 -22.92 -8.62
CA ASP A 193 11.83 -22.17 -8.74
C ASP A 193 12.05 -20.68 -8.52
N GLN A 194 12.87 -20.31 -7.54
CA GLN A 194 13.24 -18.92 -7.30
C GLN A 194 13.84 -18.29 -8.56
N ASN A 195 14.83 -18.95 -9.16
CA ASN A 195 15.50 -18.46 -10.37
C ASN A 195 14.54 -18.36 -11.56
N ARG A 196 13.62 -19.33 -11.72
CA ARG A 196 12.60 -19.31 -12.78
C ARG A 196 11.63 -18.16 -12.61
N ILE A 197 11.12 -17.94 -11.39
CA ILE A 197 10.20 -16.83 -11.09
C ILE A 197 10.88 -15.49 -11.34
N LEU A 198 12.08 -15.27 -10.79
CA LEU A 198 12.78 -14.00 -10.95
C LEU A 198 13.15 -13.73 -12.41
N SER A 199 13.55 -14.77 -13.16
CA SER A 199 13.82 -14.65 -14.60
C SER A 199 12.56 -14.28 -15.38
N GLU A 200 11.42 -14.89 -15.07
CA GLU A 200 10.13 -14.55 -15.70
C GLU A 200 9.73 -13.10 -15.42
N LEU A 201 9.82 -12.65 -14.15
CA LEU A 201 9.47 -11.28 -13.77
C LEU A 201 10.38 -10.26 -14.48
N GLU A 202 11.69 -10.53 -14.54
CA GLU A 202 12.63 -9.65 -15.24
C GLU A 202 12.36 -9.59 -16.75
N GLN A 203 12.07 -10.74 -17.38
CA GLN A 203 11.77 -10.80 -18.81
C GLN A 203 10.45 -10.13 -19.17
N ASN A 204 9.41 -10.28 -18.34
CA ASN A 204 8.07 -9.79 -18.67
C ASN A 204 7.92 -8.28 -18.42
N VAL A 205 8.51 -7.75 -17.35
CA VAL A 205 8.26 -6.37 -16.92
C VAL A 205 9.51 -5.64 -16.39
N GLY A 206 10.52 -6.39 -15.96
CA GLY A 206 11.72 -5.83 -15.33
C GLY A 206 11.49 -5.51 -13.84
N PHE A 207 12.49 -5.76 -13.00
CA PHE A 207 12.37 -5.67 -11.54
C PHE A 207 11.96 -4.29 -11.04
N THR A 208 12.43 -3.21 -11.67
CA THR A 208 12.07 -1.84 -11.25
C THR A 208 10.58 -1.57 -11.43
N GLU A 209 10.01 -2.01 -12.54
CA GLU A 209 8.60 -1.81 -12.81
C GLU A 209 7.75 -2.82 -12.04
N CYS A 210 8.20 -4.08 -11.91
CA CYS A 210 7.58 -5.07 -11.02
C CYS A 210 7.45 -4.54 -9.58
N ASN A 211 8.54 -3.98 -9.01
CA ASN A 211 8.50 -3.36 -7.68
C ASN A 211 7.44 -2.26 -7.58
N LYS A 212 7.35 -1.37 -8.58
CA LYS A 212 6.33 -0.31 -8.58
C LYS A 212 4.92 -0.88 -8.59
N LEU A 213 4.67 -1.94 -9.38
CA LEU A 213 3.35 -2.57 -9.49
C LEU A 213 2.94 -3.22 -8.17
N VAL A 214 3.81 -4.04 -7.58
CA VAL A 214 3.57 -4.70 -6.29
C VAL A 214 3.35 -3.67 -5.18
N ILE A 215 4.23 -2.66 -5.09
CA ILE A 215 4.11 -1.58 -4.10
C ILE A 215 2.84 -0.76 -4.32
N GLY A 216 2.48 -0.46 -5.57
CA GLY A 216 1.29 0.31 -5.91
C GLY A 216 0.01 -0.37 -5.45
N LEU A 217 -0.11 -1.67 -5.73
CA LEU A 217 -1.27 -2.47 -5.35
C LEU A 217 -1.35 -2.69 -3.82
N LEU A 218 -0.22 -2.79 -3.12
CA LEU A 218 -0.22 -2.71 -1.65
C LEU A 218 -0.72 -1.36 -1.13
N ARG A 219 -0.22 -0.24 -1.68
CA ARG A 219 -0.66 1.10 -1.26
C ARG A 219 -2.16 1.30 -1.49
N GLU A 220 -2.69 0.76 -2.58
CA GLU A 220 -4.12 0.78 -2.86
C GLU A 220 -4.90 -0.02 -1.82
N ALA A 221 -4.46 -1.23 -1.47
CA ALA A 221 -5.06 -2.01 -0.41
C ALA A 221 -5.01 -1.28 0.95
N LEU A 222 -3.90 -0.59 1.28
CA LEU A 222 -3.81 0.22 2.50
C LEU A 222 -4.79 1.41 2.50
N VAL A 223 -5.02 2.04 1.36
CA VAL A 223 -6.04 3.10 1.25
C VAL A 223 -7.44 2.55 1.50
N ILE A 224 -7.76 1.37 0.94
CA ILE A 224 -9.05 0.70 1.17
C ILE A 224 -9.22 0.40 2.66
N GLN A 225 -8.19 -0.14 3.31
CA GLN A 225 -8.21 -0.44 4.74
C GLN A 225 -8.38 0.82 5.60
N ALA A 226 -7.63 1.89 5.31
CA ALA A 226 -7.77 3.17 6.01
C ALA A 226 -9.16 3.81 5.82
N GLN A 227 -9.74 3.69 4.63
CA GLN A 227 -11.12 4.14 4.36
C GLN A 227 -12.15 3.29 5.14
N ALA A 228 -11.95 1.98 5.23
CA ALA A 228 -12.80 1.12 6.03
C ALA A 228 -12.76 1.53 7.51
N ALA A 229 -11.57 1.77 8.06
CA ALA A 229 -11.38 2.27 9.42
C ALA A 229 -12.10 3.62 9.64
N LEU A 230 -11.96 4.57 8.72
CA LEU A 230 -12.68 5.85 8.78
C LEU A 230 -14.21 5.68 8.79
N ARG A 231 -14.75 4.74 8.01
CA ARG A 231 -16.21 4.46 7.99
C ARG A 231 -16.72 3.86 9.31
N ARG A 232 -15.86 3.15 10.06
CA ARG A 232 -16.24 2.60 11.38
C ARG A 232 -16.30 3.68 12.47
N LEU A 233 -15.66 4.83 12.29
CA LEU A 233 -15.77 5.96 13.22
C LEU A 233 -17.19 6.57 13.19
N PRO A 234 -17.68 7.09 14.33
CA PRO A 234 -18.91 7.88 14.38
C PRO A 234 -18.86 9.03 13.37
N GLU A 235 -19.97 9.29 12.68
CA GLU A 235 -20.02 10.30 11.61
C GLU A 235 -19.55 11.69 12.08
N ALA A 236 -19.91 12.08 13.30
CA ALA A 236 -19.49 13.35 13.90
C ALA A 236 -17.97 13.48 14.13
N GLU A 237 -17.24 12.36 14.20
CA GLU A 237 -15.79 12.32 14.46
C GLU A 237 -14.97 12.18 13.17
N ARG A 238 -15.60 11.80 12.04
CA ARG A 238 -14.89 11.56 10.78
C ARG A 238 -14.18 12.80 10.26
N GLY A 239 -14.86 13.96 10.28
CA GLY A 239 -14.33 15.22 9.75
C GLY A 239 -13.10 15.76 10.48
N THR A 240 -12.85 15.33 11.72
CA THR A 240 -11.66 15.72 12.51
C THR A 240 -10.59 14.61 12.56
N SER A 241 -10.95 13.38 12.17
CA SER A 241 -10.09 12.20 12.23
C SER A 241 -8.81 12.37 11.42
N VAL A 242 -7.66 12.14 12.07
CA VAL A 242 -6.32 12.14 11.44
C VAL A 242 -6.26 11.25 10.20
N LEU A 243 -7.07 10.19 10.15
CA LEU A 243 -7.15 9.26 9.02
C LEU A 243 -7.46 9.95 7.68
N LEU A 244 -8.28 11.00 7.63
CA LEU A 244 -8.56 11.72 6.39
C LEU A 244 -7.28 12.30 5.77
N SER A 245 -6.43 12.91 6.59
CA SER A 245 -5.13 13.44 6.13
C SER A 245 -4.21 12.32 5.67
N LYS A 246 -4.18 11.21 6.40
CA LYS A 246 -3.34 10.05 6.07
C LYS A 246 -3.76 9.36 4.78
N ILE A 247 -5.06 9.19 4.55
CA ILE A 247 -5.60 8.69 3.27
C ILE A 247 -5.21 9.63 2.12
N GLY A 248 -5.34 10.95 2.33
CA GLY A 248 -4.91 11.95 1.34
C GLY A 248 -3.41 11.87 1.02
N GLU A 249 -2.55 11.72 2.03
CA GLU A 249 -1.10 11.53 1.86
C GLU A 249 -0.78 10.24 1.08
N LEU A 250 -1.44 9.12 1.38
CA LEU A 250 -1.28 7.86 0.63
C LEU A 250 -1.68 8.04 -0.84
N MET A 251 -2.85 8.64 -1.09
CA MET A 251 -3.35 8.90 -2.45
C MET A 251 -2.43 9.84 -3.23
N GLN A 252 -1.90 10.89 -2.60
CA GLN A 252 -0.91 11.77 -3.20
C GLN A 252 0.34 11.01 -3.61
N GLY A 253 0.87 10.14 -2.74
CA GLY A 253 2.03 9.29 -3.02
C GLY A 253 1.82 8.29 -4.16
N MET A 254 0.56 7.95 -4.47
CA MET A 254 0.16 7.14 -5.62
C MET A 254 -0.14 7.99 -6.88
N GLY A 255 -0.01 9.32 -6.81
CA GLY A 255 -0.33 10.22 -7.92
C GLY A 255 -1.82 10.50 -8.10
N ARG A 256 -2.70 9.98 -7.24
CA ARG A 256 -4.17 10.16 -7.24
C ARG A 256 -4.59 11.50 -6.63
N ARG A 257 -3.96 12.57 -7.08
CA ARG A 257 -4.07 13.91 -6.48
C ARG A 257 -5.49 14.47 -6.53
N LYS A 258 -6.23 14.19 -7.60
CA LYS A 258 -7.62 14.64 -7.77
C LYS A 258 -8.58 14.00 -6.75
N GLU A 259 -8.29 12.78 -6.32
CA GLU A 259 -9.10 12.06 -5.33
C GLU A 259 -8.69 12.45 -3.90
N ALA A 260 -7.40 12.73 -3.68
CA ALA A 260 -6.89 13.20 -2.39
C ALA A 260 -7.45 14.59 -2.01
N ARG A 261 -7.63 15.48 -2.98
CA ARG A 261 -8.02 16.88 -2.76
C ARG A 261 -9.32 17.03 -1.93
N PRO A 262 -10.47 16.48 -2.34
CA PRO A 262 -11.71 16.68 -1.59
C PRO A 262 -11.63 16.11 -0.17
N LEU A 263 -10.92 14.99 0.04
CA LEU A 263 -10.72 14.41 1.37
C LEU A 263 -9.94 15.35 2.29
N LEU A 264 -8.88 15.98 1.76
CA LEU A 264 -8.07 16.93 2.53
C LEU A 264 -8.77 18.26 2.79
N GLU A 265 -9.60 18.73 1.84
CA GLU A 265 -10.45 19.91 2.02
C GLU A 265 -11.50 19.67 3.10
N GLU A 266 -12.17 18.51 3.10
CA GLU A 266 -13.10 18.09 4.15
C GLU A 266 -12.42 18.03 5.52
N ALA A 267 -11.24 17.40 5.59
CA ALA A 267 -10.48 17.27 6.82
C ALA A 267 -10.04 18.63 7.39
N LEU A 268 -9.63 19.56 6.52
CA LEU A 268 -9.29 20.91 6.95
C LEU A 268 -10.53 21.66 7.44
N GLN A 269 -11.65 21.57 6.73
CA GLN A 269 -12.89 22.26 7.10
C GLN A 269 -13.42 21.76 8.46
N GLY A 270 -13.56 20.45 8.63
CA GLY A 270 -14.07 19.86 9.89
C GLY A 270 -13.18 20.20 11.09
N ARG A 271 -11.86 20.25 10.91
CA ARG A 271 -10.92 20.64 11.97
C ARG A 271 -10.93 22.13 12.26
N ARG A 272 -11.11 22.99 11.26
CA ARG A 272 -11.29 24.43 11.51
C ARG A 272 -12.54 24.70 12.33
N GLU A 273 -13.65 24.06 11.99
CA GLU A 273 -14.92 24.22 12.71
C GLU A 273 -14.87 23.69 14.14
N THR A 274 -14.20 22.56 14.37
CA THR A 274 -14.24 21.86 15.67
C THR A 274 -13.06 22.22 16.57
N LEU A 275 -11.85 22.33 16.02
CA LEU A 275 -10.60 22.48 16.77
C LEU A 275 -10.00 23.90 16.66
N GLY A 276 -10.46 24.68 15.67
CA GLY A 276 -9.90 25.99 15.34
C GLY A 276 -8.59 25.92 14.55
N ASN A 277 -8.17 27.06 13.99
CA ASN A 277 -7.04 27.14 13.06
C ASN A 277 -5.67 26.90 13.71
N ARG A 278 -5.57 27.11 15.03
CA ARG A 278 -4.31 26.97 15.80
C ARG A 278 -4.06 25.57 16.32
N ASN A 279 -4.99 24.64 16.12
CA ASN A 279 -4.79 23.26 16.53
C ASN A 279 -3.76 22.57 15.62
N ILE A 280 -2.88 21.75 16.22
CA ILE A 280 -1.81 21.05 15.50
C ILE A 280 -2.33 20.16 14.36
N HIS A 281 -3.51 19.56 14.50
CA HIS A 281 -4.13 18.76 13.46
C HIS A 281 -4.68 19.63 12.32
N THR A 282 -5.23 20.81 12.63
CA THR A 282 -5.65 21.78 11.61
C THR A 282 -4.45 22.28 10.82
N GLN A 283 -3.35 22.63 11.49
CA GLN A 283 -2.09 23.03 10.87
C GLN A 283 -1.51 21.94 9.97
N THR A 284 -1.47 20.70 10.46
CA THR A 284 -1.06 19.54 9.66
C THR A 284 -1.89 19.44 8.37
N SER A 285 -3.21 19.65 8.46
CA SER A 285 -4.12 19.62 7.30
C SER A 285 -3.83 20.71 6.29
N MET A 286 -3.60 21.94 6.76
CA MET A 286 -3.20 23.06 5.89
C MET A 286 -1.90 22.74 5.16
N SER A 287 -0.91 22.20 5.87
CA SER A 287 0.39 21.83 5.31
C SER A 287 0.29 20.71 4.25
N VAL A 288 -0.51 19.67 4.50
CA VAL A 288 -0.74 18.56 3.55
C VAL A 288 -1.53 19.04 2.33
N LEU A 289 -2.63 19.79 2.52
CA LEU A 289 -3.41 20.34 1.41
C LEU A 289 -2.60 21.32 0.56
N ALA A 290 -1.80 22.20 1.17
CA ALA A 290 -0.93 23.11 0.44
C ALA A 290 0.14 22.37 -0.37
N ALA A 291 0.68 21.25 0.15
CA ALA A 291 1.61 20.41 -0.60
C ALA A 291 0.92 19.74 -1.80
N LEU A 292 -0.29 19.21 -1.61
CA LEU A 292 -1.08 18.63 -2.70
C LEU A 292 -1.41 19.65 -3.80
N LEU A 293 -1.88 20.84 -3.41
CA LEU A 293 -2.21 21.92 -4.35
C LEU A 293 -0.99 22.34 -5.16
N LYS A 294 0.18 22.46 -4.51
CA LYS A 294 1.44 22.74 -5.20
C LYS A 294 1.78 21.65 -6.22
N ASP A 295 1.66 20.38 -5.86
CA ASP A 295 1.93 19.26 -6.77
C ASP A 295 0.96 19.22 -7.97
N MET A 296 -0.23 19.76 -7.80
CA MET A 296 -1.22 19.93 -8.86
C MET A 296 -1.05 21.24 -9.66
N GLY A 297 -0.11 22.12 -9.28
CA GLY A 297 0.13 23.42 -9.92
C GLY A 297 -0.79 24.56 -9.44
N HIS A 298 -1.64 24.33 -8.43
CA HIS A 298 -2.54 25.32 -7.83
C HIS A 298 -1.80 26.20 -6.80
N LEU A 299 -0.78 26.93 -7.25
CA LEU A 299 0.13 27.65 -6.35
C LEU A 299 -0.56 28.80 -5.61
N GLU A 300 -1.51 29.49 -6.25
CA GLU A 300 -2.23 30.61 -5.63
C GLU A 300 -3.22 30.14 -4.55
N GLU A 301 -3.73 28.90 -4.63
CA GLU A 301 -4.56 28.29 -3.58
C GLU A 301 -3.70 27.75 -2.42
N ALA A 302 -2.49 27.27 -2.71
CA ALA A 302 -1.56 26.76 -1.69
C ALA A 302 -0.97 27.86 -0.80
N ARG A 303 -0.83 29.09 -1.32
CA ARG A 303 -0.19 30.23 -0.63
C ARG A 303 -0.89 30.63 0.67
N PRO A 304 -2.19 30.96 0.67
CA PRO A 304 -2.87 31.40 1.89
C PRO A 304 -2.82 30.35 3.00
N LEU A 305 -2.92 29.06 2.66
CA LEU A 305 -2.78 27.97 3.64
C LEU A 305 -1.40 27.96 4.31
N ARG A 306 -0.35 28.23 3.54
CA ARG A 306 1.02 28.23 4.07
C ARG A 306 1.32 29.51 4.86
N GLU A 307 0.77 30.64 4.46
CA GLU A 307 0.88 31.91 5.20
C GLU A 307 0.15 31.83 6.55
N GLU A 308 -1.04 31.24 6.58
CA GLU A 308 -1.81 31.02 7.81
C GLU A 308 -1.07 30.10 8.79
N ASP A 309 -0.54 28.98 8.31
CA ASP A 309 0.23 28.03 9.12
C ASP A 309 1.51 28.67 9.68
N LEU A 310 2.23 29.43 8.84
CA LEU A 310 3.41 30.18 9.25
C LEU A 310 3.08 31.23 10.32
N GLN A 311 2.00 31.99 10.15
CA GLN A 311 1.59 33.00 11.13
C GLN A 311 1.33 32.36 12.50
N ALA A 312 0.57 31.26 12.55
CA ALA A 312 0.31 30.55 13.80
C ALA A 312 1.60 30.00 14.43
N SER A 313 2.52 29.48 13.62
CA SER A 313 3.82 28.97 14.08
C SER A 313 4.73 30.08 14.66
N ARG A 314 4.75 31.26 14.04
CA ARG A 314 5.48 32.42 14.56
C ARG A 314 4.96 32.92 15.91
N GLU A 315 3.66 32.80 16.17
CA GLU A 315 3.05 33.25 17.41
C GLU A 315 3.27 32.30 18.60
N THR A 316 3.37 30.99 18.36
CA THR A 316 3.36 29.98 19.44
C THR A 316 4.73 29.31 19.63
N PRO A 317 5.25 28.47 18.70
CA PRO A 317 6.64 28.03 18.73
C PRO A 317 7.68 29.16 18.62
N GLY A 318 7.36 30.21 17.87
CA GLY A 318 8.25 31.35 17.64
C GLY A 318 9.15 31.21 16.40
N ASN A 319 9.67 32.33 15.90
CA ASN A 319 10.40 32.41 14.63
C ASN A 319 11.64 31.50 14.47
N ARG A 320 12.15 30.91 15.56
CA ARG A 320 13.37 30.09 15.57
C ARG A 320 13.10 28.61 15.78
N ASP A 321 11.84 28.22 15.96
CA ASP A 321 11.47 26.82 16.04
C ASP A 321 11.77 26.12 14.70
N PRO A 322 12.35 24.90 14.70
CA PRO A 322 12.60 24.13 13.49
C PRO A 322 11.37 23.96 12.58
N GLY A 323 10.18 23.82 13.15
CA GLY A 323 8.92 23.75 12.41
C GLY A 323 8.59 25.07 11.72
N THR A 324 8.76 26.20 12.42
CA THR A 324 8.59 27.53 11.83
C THR A 324 9.58 27.79 10.69
N LEU A 325 10.86 27.42 10.85
CA LEU A 325 11.87 27.55 9.79
C LEU A 325 11.53 26.72 8.55
N ASN A 326 11.00 25.51 8.75
CA ASN A 326 10.49 24.69 7.64
C ASN A 326 9.30 25.35 6.92
N LEU A 327 8.37 25.97 7.65
CA LEU A 327 7.24 26.69 7.04
C LEU A 327 7.70 27.91 6.23
N ILE A 328 8.69 28.67 6.73
CA ILE A 328 9.33 29.78 5.99
C ILE A 328 9.93 29.26 4.69
N TYR A 329 10.70 28.16 4.76
CA TYR A 329 11.27 27.50 3.59
C TYR A 329 10.20 27.09 2.56
N PHE A 330 9.11 26.45 3.01
CA PHE A 330 8.06 25.99 2.11
C PHE A 330 7.29 27.15 1.46
N LEU A 331 7.07 28.25 2.18
CA LEU A 331 6.49 29.47 1.60
C LEU A 331 7.42 30.10 0.56
N ALA A 332 8.73 30.17 0.85
CA ALA A 332 9.73 30.65 -0.10
C ALA A 332 9.78 29.80 -1.38
N LYS A 333 9.73 28.46 -1.25
CA LYS A 333 9.64 27.53 -2.39
C LYS A 333 8.36 27.71 -3.20
N LEU A 334 7.26 28.06 -2.56
CA LEU A 334 6.01 28.32 -3.25
C LEU A 334 6.09 29.61 -4.07
N LEU A 335 6.64 30.68 -3.49
CA LEU A 335 6.90 31.94 -4.19
C LEU A 335 7.88 31.75 -5.36
N GLU A 336 8.93 30.95 -5.17
CA GLU A 336 9.85 30.56 -6.26
C GLU A 336 9.09 29.86 -7.40
N ALA A 337 8.20 28.93 -7.08
CA ALA A 337 7.37 28.24 -8.09
C ALA A 337 6.38 29.19 -8.79
N GLN A 338 5.95 30.26 -8.13
CA GLN A 338 5.16 31.34 -8.71
C GLN A 338 6.00 32.35 -9.53
N GLY A 339 7.32 32.19 -9.60
CA GLY A 339 8.23 33.15 -10.25
C GLY A 339 8.51 34.42 -9.44
N LYS A 340 8.03 34.51 -8.19
CA LYS A 340 8.17 35.66 -7.30
C LYS A 340 9.49 35.60 -6.51
N LEU A 341 10.62 35.52 -7.23
CA LEU A 341 11.94 35.33 -6.63
C LEU A 341 12.34 36.45 -5.66
N VAL A 342 11.95 37.69 -5.94
CA VAL A 342 12.23 38.85 -5.07
C VAL A 342 11.52 38.73 -3.71
N GLU A 343 10.31 38.15 -3.68
CA GLU A 343 9.60 37.86 -2.43
C GLU A 343 10.14 36.60 -1.73
N ALA A 344 10.64 35.62 -2.49
CA ALA A 344 11.15 34.36 -1.96
C ALA A 344 12.52 34.51 -1.25
N ILE A 345 13.42 35.34 -1.78
CA ILE A 345 14.79 35.50 -1.26
C ILE A 345 14.81 35.92 0.22
N PRO A 346 14.06 36.95 0.67
CA PRO A 346 14.02 37.33 2.08
C PRO A 346 13.64 36.17 3.00
N LEU A 347 12.70 35.31 2.59
CA LEU A 347 12.29 34.15 3.36
C LEU A 347 13.37 33.07 3.40
N PHE A 348 14.07 32.80 2.27
CA PHE A 348 15.23 31.89 2.29
C PHE A 348 16.36 32.42 3.19
N THR A 349 16.57 33.74 3.22
CA THR A 349 17.54 34.38 4.11
C THR A 349 17.13 34.24 5.56
N GLU A 350 15.86 34.49 5.89
CA GLU A 350 15.30 34.30 7.23
C GLU A 350 15.44 32.84 7.71
N GLU A 351 15.14 31.87 6.84
CA GLU A 351 15.36 30.43 7.09
C GLU A 351 16.83 30.14 7.44
N LEU A 352 17.76 30.62 6.60
CA LEU A 352 19.19 30.44 6.79
C LEU A 352 19.66 31.03 8.13
N GLU A 353 19.30 32.28 8.42
CA GLU A 353 19.68 32.94 9.68
C GLU A 353 19.17 32.17 10.89
N GLY A 354 17.94 31.64 10.83
CA GLY A 354 17.39 30.77 11.85
C GLY A 354 18.21 29.50 12.08
N TRP A 355 18.56 28.78 11.02
CA TRP A 355 19.38 27.57 11.13
C TRP A 355 20.81 27.83 11.62
N VAL A 356 21.43 28.94 11.18
CA VAL A 356 22.74 29.38 11.68
C VAL A 356 22.69 29.60 13.20
N LEU A 357 21.66 30.28 13.69
CA LEU A 357 21.52 30.56 15.12
C LEU A 357 21.24 29.29 15.94
N LEU A 358 20.49 28.33 15.38
CA LEU A 358 20.08 27.13 16.11
C LEU A 358 21.17 26.04 16.12
N TYR A 359 21.81 25.80 14.98
CA TYR A 359 22.72 24.65 14.79
C TYR A 359 24.13 25.03 14.31
N GLY A 360 24.38 26.31 13.99
CA GLY A 360 25.66 26.76 13.45
C GLY A 360 25.85 26.45 11.96
N MET A 361 26.97 26.91 11.41
CA MET A 361 27.29 26.89 9.97
C MET A 361 27.54 25.49 9.39
N GLU A 362 28.05 24.57 10.20
CA GLU A 362 28.46 23.23 9.75
C GLU A 362 27.30 22.24 9.64
N HIS A 363 26.13 22.58 10.20
CA HIS A 363 24.97 21.70 10.19
C HIS A 363 24.39 21.53 8.78
N GLN A 364 23.87 20.33 8.49
CA GLN A 364 23.35 19.97 7.17
C GLN A 364 22.21 20.91 6.71
N GLU A 365 21.29 21.24 7.61
CA GLU A 365 20.18 22.17 7.29
C GLU A 365 20.68 23.57 6.94
N THR A 366 21.62 24.11 7.72
CA THR A 366 22.23 25.42 7.46
C THR A 366 22.92 25.45 6.10
N ARG A 367 23.70 24.41 5.77
CA ARG A 367 24.33 24.28 4.45
C ARG A 367 23.30 24.17 3.33
N GLY A 368 22.18 23.49 3.56
CA GLY A 368 21.05 23.41 2.63
C GLY A 368 20.43 24.78 2.36
N ALA A 369 20.10 25.52 3.42
CA ALA A 369 19.56 26.87 3.35
C ALA A 369 20.52 27.85 2.63
N ALA A 370 21.81 27.78 2.94
CA ALA A 370 22.82 28.63 2.29
C ALA A 370 22.89 28.39 0.78
N LYS A 371 22.89 27.13 0.35
CA LYS A 371 22.85 26.78 -1.09
C LYS A 371 21.59 27.34 -1.77
N ARG A 372 20.44 27.32 -1.09
CA ARG A 372 19.18 27.85 -1.62
C ARG A 372 19.24 29.38 -1.78
N VAL A 373 19.74 30.10 -0.78
CA VAL A 373 19.93 31.56 -0.85
C VAL A 373 20.86 31.92 -2.03
N VAL A 374 22.04 31.31 -2.09
CA VAL A 374 23.02 31.57 -3.17
C VAL A 374 22.43 31.26 -4.56
N SER A 375 21.73 30.14 -4.70
CA SER A 375 21.08 29.77 -5.96
C SER A 375 20.06 30.82 -6.41
N ASN A 376 19.22 31.30 -5.50
CA ASN A 376 18.19 32.29 -5.82
C ASN A 376 18.78 33.69 -6.07
N LEU A 377 19.82 34.10 -5.32
CA LEU A 377 20.55 35.35 -5.58
C LEU A 377 21.19 35.37 -6.96
N ARG A 378 21.79 34.24 -7.39
CA ARG A 378 22.30 34.08 -8.76
C ARG A 378 21.22 34.22 -9.82
N LYS A 379 20.02 33.66 -9.60
CA LYS A 379 18.89 33.78 -10.54
C LYS A 379 18.43 35.23 -10.72
N VAL A 380 18.57 36.07 -9.71
CA VAL A 380 18.21 37.51 -9.78
C VAL A 380 19.42 38.42 -10.10
N GLY A 381 20.57 37.84 -10.47
CA GLY A 381 21.76 38.59 -10.86
C GLY A 381 22.51 39.27 -9.72
N GLN A 382 22.22 38.93 -8.46
CA GLN A 382 22.91 39.47 -7.29
C GLN A 382 24.11 38.58 -6.94
N GLN A 383 25.20 38.65 -7.72
CA GLN A 383 26.37 37.78 -7.55
C GLN A 383 27.28 38.16 -6.38
N GLU A 384 27.24 39.43 -5.93
CA GLU A 384 28.07 39.94 -4.82
C GLU A 384 27.49 39.67 -3.43
N LYS A 385 26.17 39.41 -3.36
CA LYS A 385 25.47 38.97 -2.15
C LYS A 385 25.43 37.46 -2.11
#